data_AF-A0A660V0D8-F1
#
_entry.id   AF-A0A660V0D8-F1
#
_cell.length_a   1.000
_cell.length_b   1.000
_cell.length_c   1.000
_cell.angle_alpha   90.00
_cell.angle_beta   90.00
_cell.angle_gamma   90.00
#
_symmetry.space_group_name_H-M   'P 1'
#
loop_
_entity.id
_entity.type
_entity.pdbx_description
1 polymer ?
#
loop_
_entity_poly.entity_id
_entity_poly.type
_entity_poly.pdbx_seq_one_letter_code
_entity_poly.pdbx_strand_id
1 'polypeptide(L)'
;TKQPEIIVSAVHKGKTGVDDQTSMIFQYDHGATAMLSCSSRVEIKTEARIYGTKGMITAGPIFYRPQTLTLQLQDHKPKTVHFSHSGNGFQFEADHIAKCLQKKKPQSDLMPLQESLSTLTTMDKIRKQWKLKYSNE
;
A
#
# COMPACT_ATOMS: atom_id res chain seq x y z
N THR A 1 -7.42 4.85 -9.64
CA THR A 1 -6.60 5.64 -8.69
C THR A 1 -5.72 6.59 -9.47
N LYS A 2 -5.45 7.75 -8.88
CA LYS A 2 -4.55 8.73 -9.48
C LYS A 2 -3.12 8.17 -9.54
N GLN A 3 -2.49 8.28 -10.70
CA GLN A 3 -1.09 7.91 -10.88
C GLN A 3 -0.17 8.99 -10.29
N PRO A 4 0.99 8.62 -9.72
CA PRO A 4 1.99 9.60 -9.33
C PRO A 4 2.54 10.32 -10.57
N GLU A 5 2.75 11.64 -10.46
CA GLU A 5 3.37 12.47 -11.49
C GLU A 5 4.89 12.22 -11.53
N ILE A 6 5.51 12.06 -10.36
CA ILE A 6 6.94 11.80 -10.20
C ILE A 6 7.14 10.61 -9.25
N ILE A 7 8.10 9.74 -9.62
CA ILE A 7 8.56 8.62 -8.81
C ILE A 7 10.07 8.71 -8.67
N VAL A 8 10.55 8.88 -7.45
CA VAL A 8 11.98 8.78 -7.11
C VAL A 8 12.17 7.51 -6.28
N SER A 9 13.10 6.65 -6.68
CA SER A 9 13.30 5.39 -5.96
C SER A 9 14.78 4.98 -5.89
N ALA A 10 15.10 4.23 -4.86
CA ALA A 10 16.42 3.62 -4.63
C ALA A 10 16.24 2.16 -4.21
N VAL A 11 17.19 1.32 -4.64
CA VAL A 11 17.14 -0.13 -4.38
C VAL A 11 18.51 -0.66 -4.00
N HIS A 12 18.52 -1.59 -3.05
CA HIS A 12 19.59 -2.55 -2.86
C HIS A 12 19.15 -3.89 -3.41
N LYS A 13 19.85 -4.40 -4.43
CA LYS A 13 19.60 -5.74 -4.97
C LYS A 13 20.38 -6.77 -4.17
N GLY A 14 19.70 -7.85 -3.78
CA GLY A 14 20.30 -8.98 -3.09
C GLY A 14 21.19 -9.83 -3.98
N LYS A 15 21.79 -10.88 -3.39
CA LYS A 15 22.66 -11.82 -4.11
C LYS A 15 21.97 -12.55 -5.28
N THR A 16 20.66 -12.72 -5.20
CA THR A 16 19.84 -13.34 -6.25
C THR A 16 19.43 -12.37 -7.35
N GLY A 17 19.76 -11.08 -7.23
CA GLY A 17 19.42 -10.03 -8.20
C GLY A 17 18.04 -9.40 -8.02
N VAL A 18 17.22 -9.90 -7.09
CA VAL A 18 15.94 -9.28 -6.69
C VAL A 18 16.16 -8.11 -5.74
N ASP A 19 15.16 -7.27 -5.53
CA ASP A 19 15.23 -6.19 -4.56
C ASP A 19 15.12 -6.73 -3.12
N ASP A 20 16.13 -6.44 -2.29
CA ASP A 20 16.16 -6.82 -0.87
C ASP A 20 15.70 -5.67 0.04
N GLN A 21 15.94 -4.44 -0.40
CA GLN A 21 15.56 -3.23 0.30
C GLN A 21 15.30 -2.11 -0.71
N THR A 22 14.13 -1.50 -0.59
CA THR A 22 13.66 -0.48 -1.52
C THR A 22 13.13 0.72 -0.73
N SER A 23 13.41 1.92 -1.24
CA SER A 23 12.78 3.16 -0.79
C SER A 23 12.22 3.93 -1.98
N MET A 24 11.02 4.47 -1.82
CA MET A 24 10.26 5.12 -2.89
C MET A 24 9.61 6.39 -2.36
N ILE A 25 9.67 7.45 -3.16
CA ILE A 25 8.96 8.71 -2.97
C ILE A 25 8.08 8.93 -4.20
N PHE A 26 6.80 9.17 -3.95
CA PHE A 26 5.79 9.46 -4.96
C PHE A 26 5.31 10.89 -4.78
N GLN A 27 5.25 11.65 -5.86
CA GLN A 27 4.60 12.95 -5.90
C GLN A 27 3.30 12.84 -6.70
N TYR A 28 2.23 13.40 -6.16
CA TYR A 28 0.92 13.50 -6.77
C TYR A 28 0.60 14.98 -7.02
N ASP A 29 -0.58 15.23 -7.59
CA ASP A 29 -1.08 16.59 -7.78
C ASP A 29 -1.25 17.34 -6.46
N HIS A 30 -1.34 18.66 -6.58
CA HIS A 30 -1.59 19.55 -5.44
C HIS A 30 -0.57 19.41 -4.29
N GLY A 31 0.63 18.90 -4.60
CA GLY A 31 1.74 18.80 -3.64
C GLY A 31 1.66 17.62 -2.68
N ALA A 32 0.70 16.69 -2.85
CA ALA A 32 0.64 15.49 -2.02
C ALA A 32 1.82 14.55 -2.33
N THR A 33 2.44 14.00 -1.28
CA THR A 33 3.56 13.06 -1.42
C THR A 33 3.33 11.80 -0.59
N ALA A 34 3.82 10.66 -1.08
CA ALA A 34 3.87 9.42 -0.31
C ALA A 34 5.30 8.88 -0.24
N MET A 35 5.66 8.31 0.90
CA MET A 35 6.95 7.66 1.14
C MET A 35 6.72 6.21 1.52
N LEU A 36 7.34 5.29 0.79
CA LEU A 36 7.24 3.85 1.04
C LEU A 36 8.65 3.27 1.20
N SER A 37 8.77 2.31 2.10
CA SER A 37 9.95 1.46 2.23
C SER A 37 9.51 0.02 2.42
N CYS A 38 10.20 -0.90 1.77
CA CYS A 38 10.04 -2.33 2.00
C CYS A 38 11.41 -3.01 2.10
N SER A 39 11.47 -4.10 2.86
CA SER A 39 12.68 -4.91 2.95
C SER A 39 12.36 -6.37 3.24
N SER A 40 13.09 -7.27 2.61
CA SER A 40 13.17 -8.70 2.96
C SER A 40 14.37 -9.00 3.86
N ARG A 41 15.27 -8.03 4.06
CA ARG A 41 16.55 -8.16 4.77
C ARG A 41 16.52 -7.63 6.19
N VAL A 42 15.81 -6.53 6.41
CA VAL A 42 15.75 -5.82 7.69
C VAL A 42 14.30 -5.70 8.13
N GLU A 43 14.02 -6.06 9.38
CA GLU A 43 12.70 -5.79 9.95
C GLU A 43 12.51 -4.28 10.11
N ILE A 44 11.47 -3.77 9.44
CA ILE A 44 11.05 -2.38 9.53
C ILE A 44 9.63 -2.33 10.07
N LYS A 45 9.23 -1.20 10.65
CA LYS A 45 7.85 -1.02 11.11
C LYS A 45 6.87 -1.16 9.95
N THR A 46 5.99 -2.15 10.04
CA THR A 46 4.89 -2.37 9.11
C THR A 46 3.68 -1.54 9.53
N GLU A 47 3.74 -0.22 9.36
CA GLU A 47 2.67 0.72 9.66
C GLU A 47 2.37 1.63 8.47
N ALA A 48 1.17 2.20 8.41
CA ALA A 48 0.80 3.22 7.45
C ALA A 48 0.38 4.49 8.20
N ARG A 49 0.79 5.65 7.69
CA ARG A 49 0.43 6.95 8.25
C ARG A 49 -0.10 7.86 7.16
N ILE A 50 -1.17 8.57 7.48
CA ILE A 50 -1.78 9.58 6.61
C ILE A 50 -1.74 10.90 7.36
N TYR A 51 -1.01 11.87 6.81
CA TYR A 51 -0.86 13.20 7.40
C TYR A 51 -1.75 14.20 6.67
N GLY A 52 -2.36 15.10 7.42
CA GLY A 52 -3.11 16.23 6.89
C GLY A 52 -2.91 17.47 7.76
N THR A 53 -3.48 18.59 7.32
CA THR A 53 -3.31 19.89 7.99
C THR A 53 -3.87 19.93 9.42
N LYS A 54 -4.78 19.02 9.77
CA LYS A 54 -5.44 18.94 11.08
C LYS A 54 -4.88 17.87 12.01
N GLY A 55 -3.98 17.02 11.52
CA GLY A 55 -3.50 15.86 12.27
C GLY A 55 -3.10 14.68 11.40
N MET A 56 -3.11 13.48 12.00
CA MET A 56 -2.63 12.25 11.39
C MET A 56 -3.49 11.05 11.77
N ILE A 57 -3.61 10.10 10.85
CA ILE A 57 -4.11 8.74 11.10
C ILE A 57 -2.92 7.78 11.04
N THR A 58 -2.82 6.88 12.02
CA THR A 58 -1.86 5.76 12.03
C THR A 58 -2.61 4.43 12.00
N ALA A 59 -2.24 3.54 11.08
CA ALA A 59 -2.73 2.16 10.99
C ALA A 59 -1.59 1.19 11.29
N GLY A 60 -1.73 0.36 12.34
CA GLY A 60 -0.73 -0.64 12.69
C GLY A 60 -0.83 -1.14 14.13
N PRO A 61 0.02 -2.09 14.54
CA PRO A 61 1.04 -2.75 13.71
C PRO A 61 0.39 -3.62 12.61
N ILE A 62 1.10 -3.81 11.49
CA ILE A 62 0.68 -4.59 10.31
C ILE A 62 -0.48 -3.92 9.55
N PHE A 63 -0.17 -2.81 8.88
CA PHE A 63 -1.20 -1.98 8.22
C PHE A 63 -2.05 -2.69 7.15
N TYR A 64 -1.54 -3.77 6.53
CA TYR A 64 -2.29 -4.53 5.52
C TYR A 64 -3.33 -5.49 6.12
N ARG A 65 -3.38 -5.62 7.45
CA ARG A 65 -4.45 -6.27 8.22
C ARG A 65 -4.61 -5.57 9.57
N PRO A 66 -5.00 -4.29 9.58
CA PRO A 66 -4.87 -3.44 10.75
C PRO A 66 -5.93 -3.83 11.80
N GLN A 67 -5.48 -4.07 13.03
CA GLN A 67 -6.37 -4.24 14.19
C GLN A 67 -6.55 -2.95 14.98
N THR A 68 -5.74 -1.93 14.72
CA THR A 68 -5.92 -0.61 15.33
C THR A 68 -5.75 0.51 14.33
N LEU A 69 -6.56 1.55 14.50
CA LEU A 69 -6.41 2.84 13.84
C LEU A 69 -6.39 3.93 14.91
N THR A 70 -5.35 4.75 14.94
CA THR A 70 -5.23 5.88 15.86
C THR A 70 -5.34 7.19 15.10
N LEU A 71 -6.31 8.01 15.47
CA LEU A 71 -6.48 9.39 15.02
C LEU A 71 -5.87 10.35 16.03
N GLN A 72 -4.96 11.21 15.58
CA GLN A 72 -4.35 12.28 16.36
C GLN A 72 -4.70 13.61 15.70
N LEU A 73 -5.37 14.51 16.43
CA LEU A 73 -5.67 15.88 16.00
C LEU A 73 -4.92 16.85 16.91
N GLN A 74 -4.54 18.03 16.40
CA GLN A 74 -3.70 18.99 17.13
C GLN A 74 -4.24 19.38 18.52
N ASP A 75 -5.56 19.59 18.62
CA ASP A 75 -6.20 20.08 19.85
C ASP A 75 -7.07 19.03 20.56
N HIS A 76 -6.95 17.74 20.21
CA HIS A 76 -7.77 16.69 20.78
C HIS A 76 -6.91 15.55 21.32
N LYS A 77 -7.41 14.88 22.36
CA LYS A 77 -6.80 13.63 22.82
C LYS A 77 -6.84 12.60 21.68
N PRO A 78 -5.77 11.83 21.45
CA PRO A 78 -5.76 10.76 20.47
C PRO A 78 -6.94 9.79 20.68
N LYS A 79 -7.57 9.39 19.58
CA LYS A 79 -8.64 8.39 19.59
C LYS A 79 -8.15 7.15 18.87
N THR A 80 -8.11 6.03 19.57
CA THR A 80 -7.80 4.72 18.97
C THR A 80 -9.08 3.91 18.82
N VAL A 81 -9.26 3.35 17.63
CA VAL A 81 -10.31 2.37 17.33
C VAL A 81 -9.63 1.01 17.20
N HIS A 82 -10.21 0.01 17.87
CA HIS A 82 -9.76 -1.37 17.81
C HIS A 82 -10.75 -2.19 16.97
N PHE A 83 -10.22 -3.02 16.09
CA PHE A 83 -10.97 -3.92 15.24
C PHE A 83 -10.62 -5.35 15.63
N SER A 84 -11.64 -6.15 15.91
CA SER A 84 -11.51 -7.59 15.98
C SER A 84 -12.04 -8.19 14.67
N HIS A 85 -11.33 -9.17 14.14
CA HIS A 85 -11.81 -9.96 13.03
C HIS A 85 -11.37 -11.41 13.19
N SER A 86 -12.27 -12.35 12.91
CA SER A 86 -11.98 -13.78 12.94
C SER A 86 -11.00 -14.14 11.82
N GLY A 87 -10.05 -15.04 12.07
CA GLY A 87 -9.12 -15.49 11.04
C GLY A 87 -8.01 -14.49 10.71
N ASN A 88 -7.40 -14.65 9.53
CA ASN A 88 -6.18 -13.95 9.13
C ASN A 88 -6.39 -12.67 8.30
N GLY A 89 -7.64 -12.29 8.03
CA GLY A 89 -8.00 -11.09 7.25
C GLY A 89 -8.56 -11.40 5.85
N PHE A 90 -8.27 -12.58 5.29
CA PHE A 90 -8.71 -12.94 3.94
C PHE A 90 -10.21 -13.22 3.84
N GLN A 91 -10.90 -13.46 4.96
CA GLN A 91 -12.35 -13.66 4.96
C GLN A 91 -13.09 -12.46 4.33
N PHE A 92 -12.57 -11.24 4.48
CA PHE A 92 -13.22 -10.04 3.95
C PHE A 92 -13.17 -9.97 2.43
N GLU A 93 -12.04 -10.32 1.82
CA GLU A 93 -11.93 -10.38 0.35
C GLU A 93 -12.71 -11.57 -0.21
N ALA A 94 -12.72 -12.71 0.46
CA ALA A 94 -13.49 -13.88 0.06
C ALA A 94 -15.00 -13.56 0.06
N ASP A 95 -15.51 -12.95 1.14
CA ASP A 95 -16.90 -12.51 1.24
C ASP A 95 -17.27 -11.47 0.18
N HIS A 96 -16.35 -10.54 -0.11
CA HIS A 96 -16.56 -9.52 -1.13
C HIS A 96 -16.66 -10.13 -2.54
N ILE A 97 -15.78 -11.07 -2.88
CA ILE A 97 -15.83 -11.78 -4.16
C ILE A 97 -17.10 -12.63 -4.26
N ALA A 98 -17.48 -13.34 -3.20
CA ALA A 98 -18.74 -14.09 -3.17
C ALA A 98 -19.96 -13.18 -3.46
N LYS A 99 -20.01 -11.98 -2.86
CA LYS A 99 -21.06 -10.97 -3.14
C LYS A 99 -21.01 -10.46 -4.58
N CYS A 100 -19.82 -10.25 -5.15
CA CYS A 100 -19.67 -9.84 -6.55
C CYS A 100 -20.22 -10.90 -7.50
N LEU A 101 -19.88 -12.18 -7.26
CA LEU A 101 -20.34 -13.31 -8.06
C LEU A 101 -21.86 -13.50 -7.98
N GLN A 102 -22.45 -13.42 -6.77
CA GLN A 102 -23.91 -13.47 -6.59
C GLN A 102 -24.64 -12.37 -7.38
N LYS A 103 -24.02 -11.18 -7.47
CA LYS A 103 -24.54 -10.05 -8.24
C LYS A 103 -24.14 -10.08 -9.72
N LYS A 104 -23.52 -11.16 -10.19
CA LYS A 104 -23.00 -11.33 -11.56
C LYS A 104 -22.13 -10.17 -12.03
N LYS A 105 -21.35 -9.58 -11.11
CA LYS A 105 -20.42 -8.51 -11.43
C LYS A 105 -19.15 -9.09 -12.06
N PRO A 106 -18.69 -8.56 -13.19
CA PRO A 106 -17.45 -9.04 -13.83
C PRO A 106 -16.18 -8.60 -13.10
N GLN A 107 -16.30 -7.67 -12.15
CA GLN A 107 -15.19 -7.16 -11.33
C GLN A 107 -15.72 -6.61 -9.99
N SER A 108 -14.78 -6.35 -9.08
CA SER A 108 -15.04 -5.66 -7.82
C SER A 108 -15.21 -4.16 -8.04
N ASP A 109 -16.19 -3.53 -7.39
CA ASP A 109 -16.30 -2.05 -7.40
C ASP A 109 -15.26 -1.39 -6.47
N LEU A 110 -14.77 -2.13 -5.48
CA LEU A 110 -13.75 -1.66 -4.53
C LEU A 110 -12.33 -1.79 -5.08
N MET A 111 -12.11 -2.82 -5.92
CA MET A 111 -10.87 -3.11 -6.63
C MET A 111 -11.16 -3.45 -8.09
N PRO A 112 -11.57 -2.48 -8.92
CA PRO A 112 -11.74 -2.68 -10.36
C PRO A 112 -10.44 -3.13 -11.04
N LEU A 113 -10.54 -3.76 -12.21
CA LEU A 113 -9.36 -4.20 -12.98
C LEU A 113 -8.38 -3.04 -13.26
N GLN A 114 -8.91 -1.84 -13.51
CA GLN A 114 -8.10 -0.65 -13.75
C GLN A 114 -7.20 -0.29 -12.56
N GLU A 115 -7.59 -0.62 -11.32
CA GLU A 115 -6.76 -0.40 -10.13
C GLU A 115 -5.56 -1.35 -10.10
N SER A 116 -5.77 -2.62 -10.43
CA SER A 116 -4.70 -3.60 -10.57
C SER A 116 -3.71 -3.17 -11.66
N LEU A 117 -4.21 -2.79 -12.83
CA LEU A 117 -3.36 -2.30 -13.94
C LEU A 117 -2.57 -1.04 -13.54
N SER A 118 -3.21 -0.12 -12.83
CA SER A 118 -2.59 1.11 -12.34
C SER A 118 -1.43 0.84 -11.38
N THR A 119 -1.61 -0.11 -10.47
CA THR A 119 -0.60 -0.53 -9.50
C THR A 119 0.57 -1.21 -10.19
N LEU A 120 0.29 -2.19 -11.06
CA LEU A 120 1.32 -2.91 -11.82
C LEU A 120 2.14 -1.98 -12.71
N THR A 121 1.49 -1.05 -13.41
CA THR A 121 2.16 -0.03 -14.22
C THR A 121 3.14 0.81 -13.39
N THR A 122 2.77 1.15 -12.15
CA THR A 122 3.64 1.89 -11.23
C THR A 122 4.84 1.05 -10.80
N MET A 123 4.61 -0.21 -10.44
CA MET A 123 5.67 -1.16 -10.10
C MET A 123 6.66 -1.36 -11.27
N ASP A 124 6.17 -1.45 -12.50
CA ASP A 124 7.03 -1.58 -13.69
C ASP A 124 7.87 -0.33 -13.94
N LYS A 125 7.30 0.87 -13.78
CA LYS A 125 8.07 2.12 -13.86
C LYS A 125 9.19 2.14 -12.84
N ILE A 126 8.93 1.69 -11.61
CA ILE A 126 9.92 1.61 -10.53
C ILE A 126 11.03 0.61 -10.91
N ARG A 127 10.69 -0.63 -11.27
CA ARG A 127 11.68 -1.66 -11.66
C ARG A 127 12.53 -1.24 -12.85
N LYS A 128 11.94 -0.50 -13.80
CA LYS A 128 12.67 0.07 -14.95
C LYS A 128 13.75 1.05 -14.51
N GLN A 129 13.52 1.89 -13.49
CA GLN A 129 14.56 2.78 -12.92
C GLN A 129 15.75 1.97 -12.39
N TRP A 130 15.48 0.79 -11.84
CA TRP A 130 16.48 -0.09 -11.23
C TRP A 130 17.19 -1.01 -12.24
N LYS A 131 16.76 -1.01 -13.51
CA LYS A 131 17.17 -2.02 -14.50
C LYS A 131 16.99 -3.45 -13.94
N LEU A 132 15.88 -3.68 -13.23
CA LEU A 132 15.49 -5.00 -12.73
C LEU A 132 14.49 -5.59 -13.72
N LYS A 133 14.79 -6.78 -14.25
CA LYS A 133 13.96 -7.51 -15.20
C LYS A 133 13.77 -8.95 -14.75
N TYR A 134 12.61 -9.52 -15.04
CA TYR A 134 12.37 -10.94 -14.87
C TYR A 134 12.76 -11.69 -16.15
N SER A 135 12.99 -13.00 -16.05
CA SER A 135 13.47 -13.83 -17.18
C SER A 135 12.44 -13.99 -18.30
N ASN A 136 11.17 -13.72 -18.03
CA ASN A 136 10.04 -13.86 -18.93
C ASN A 136 9.53 -12.53 -19.51
N GLU A 137 10.30 -11.45 -19.36
CA GLU A 137 10.08 -10.14 -20.00
C GLU A 137 10.93 -9.98 -21.27
#